data_AF-A0A6L2JH26-F1
#
_entry.id   AF-A0A6L2JH26-F1
#
_cell.length_a   1.000
_cell.length_b   1.000
_cell.length_c   1.000
_cell.angle_alpha   90.00
_cell.angle_beta   90.00
_cell.angle_gamma   90.00
#
_symmetry.space_group_name_H-M   'P 1'
#
loop_
_entity.id
_entity.type
_entity.pdbx_description
1 polymer ?
#
loop_
_entity_poly.entity_id
_entity_poly.type
_entity_poly.pdbx_seq_one_letter_code
_entity_poly.pdbx_strand_id
1 'polypeptide(L)'
;IHMGLWYPKDTSFELTAFSDSDHAGCLDSRKSTSGGIQFLGGDKLVSWSSKKQDCTSMSFAKAEYVSLSVCCAQVLWMRTHLTDYGFHFDKIPMYCDSKAAIAISCNPVQHSRTNHIDVRYHFIKEKVKKGIVELFFVRTEYQLADLFTKALLVERFKYLVR
;
A
#
# COMPACT_ATOMS: atom_id res chain seq x y z
N ILE A 1 -20.68 -0.90 20.68
CA ILE A 1 -19.66 -0.52 19.69
C ILE A 1 -20.42 -0.08 18.45
N HIS A 2 -20.42 1.21 18.11
CA HIS A 2 -20.95 1.66 16.81
C HIS A 2 -19.91 1.28 15.75
N MET A 3 -20.09 0.13 15.10
CA MET A 3 -19.21 -0.34 14.01
C MET A 3 -19.66 0.16 12.63
N GLY A 4 -20.42 1.26 12.59
CA GLY A 4 -20.89 1.86 11.34
C GLY A 4 -19.89 2.84 10.77
N LEU A 5 -19.79 2.92 9.44
CA LEU A 5 -19.02 3.95 8.75
C LEU A 5 -19.83 5.26 8.73
N TRP A 6 -19.26 6.35 9.24
CA TRP A 6 -19.90 7.68 9.26
C TRP A 6 -19.27 8.59 8.21
N TYR A 7 -20.11 9.14 7.33
CA TYR A 7 -19.71 10.04 6.24
C TYR A 7 -20.29 11.45 6.50
N PRO A 8 -19.65 12.26 7.37
CA PRO A 8 -20.07 13.63 7.60
C PRO A 8 -19.86 14.47 6.34
N LYS A 9 -20.74 15.42 6.10
CA LYS A 9 -20.75 16.26 4.88
C LYS A 9 -19.52 17.18 4.76
N ASP A 10 -18.90 17.54 5.89
CA ASP A 10 -17.89 18.61 5.97
C ASP A 10 -16.45 18.12 6.18
N THR A 11 -16.14 16.85 5.86
CA THR A 11 -14.75 16.35 5.90
C THR A 11 -14.02 16.58 4.58
N SER A 12 -12.71 16.84 4.65
CA SER A 12 -11.85 16.83 3.47
C SER A 12 -11.99 15.50 2.74
N PHE A 13 -11.93 15.52 1.41
CA PHE A 13 -12.09 14.32 0.58
C PHE A 13 -10.72 13.83 0.15
N GLU A 14 -9.93 13.37 1.11
CA GLU A 14 -8.55 12.92 0.89
C GLU A 14 -8.49 11.42 0.61
N LEU A 15 -7.69 11.03 -0.38
CA LEU A 15 -7.41 9.63 -0.69
C LEU A 15 -6.04 9.27 -0.11
N THR A 16 -5.99 8.26 0.73
CA THR A 16 -4.73 7.72 1.29
C THR A 16 -4.72 6.21 1.20
N ALA A 17 -3.53 5.60 1.23
CA ALA A 17 -3.42 4.15 1.18
C ALA A 17 -2.29 3.58 2.05
N PHE A 18 -2.48 2.36 2.52
CA PHE A 18 -1.46 1.58 3.21
C PHE A 18 -1.13 0.34 2.39
N SER A 19 0.14 -0.08 2.41
CA SER A 19 0.60 -1.30 1.77
C SER A 19 1.60 -2.01 2.67
N ASP A 20 1.45 -3.33 2.76
CA ASP A 20 2.35 -4.22 3.50
C ASP A 20 2.46 -5.56 2.75
N SER A 21 3.47 -6.34 3.07
CA SER A 21 3.58 -7.73 2.65
C SER A 21 4.01 -8.66 3.78
N ASP A 22 3.39 -9.84 3.83
CA ASP A 22 3.92 -10.95 4.62
C ASP A 22 4.87 -11.79 3.77
N HIS A 23 6.16 -11.65 4.03
CA HIS A 23 7.21 -12.26 3.22
C HIS A 23 7.29 -13.77 3.42
N ALA A 24 7.09 -14.51 2.34
CA ALA A 24 7.11 -15.97 2.32
C ALA A 24 6.17 -16.64 3.36
N GLY A 25 5.08 -15.97 3.71
CA GLY A 25 4.10 -16.46 4.69
C GLY A 25 3.34 -17.72 4.26
N CYS A 26 3.16 -17.95 2.96
CA CYS A 26 2.54 -19.18 2.47
C CYS A 26 3.48 -20.37 2.67
N LEU A 27 3.16 -21.30 3.58
CA LEU A 27 4.03 -22.44 3.89
C LEU A 27 4.26 -23.36 2.69
N ASP A 28 3.23 -23.61 1.87
CA ASP A 28 3.32 -24.54 0.73
C ASP A 28 4.20 -24.01 -0.41
N SER A 29 4.04 -22.72 -0.75
CA SER A 29 4.67 -22.14 -1.94
C SER A 29 5.79 -21.14 -1.63
N ARG A 30 5.96 -20.77 -0.36
CA ARG A 30 6.84 -19.69 0.12
C ARG A 30 6.62 -18.36 -0.60
N LYS A 31 5.45 -18.18 -1.21
CA LYS A 31 5.00 -16.91 -1.81
C LYS A 31 4.58 -15.95 -0.70
N SER A 32 4.82 -14.67 -0.95
CA SER A 32 4.44 -13.61 -0.01
C SER A 32 2.96 -13.26 -0.19
N THR A 33 2.33 -12.68 0.84
CA THR A 33 0.96 -12.15 0.76
C THR A 33 1.01 -10.64 0.76
N SER A 34 0.44 -9.99 -0.25
CA SER A 34 0.29 -8.54 -0.34
C SER A 34 -1.01 -8.10 0.33
N GLY A 35 -0.92 -7.05 1.14
CA GLY A 35 -2.05 -6.35 1.72
C GLY A 35 -2.07 -4.90 1.24
N GLY A 36 -3.28 -4.39 1.01
CA GLY A 36 -3.50 -3.00 0.64
C GLY A 36 -4.79 -2.48 1.24
N ILE A 37 -4.78 -1.24 1.70
CA ILE A 37 -5.92 -0.54 2.29
C ILE A 37 -6.00 0.84 1.65
N GLN A 38 -7.19 1.30 1.26
CA GLN A 38 -7.42 2.64 0.77
C GLN A 38 -8.53 3.33 1.56
N PHE A 39 -8.24 4.53 2.04
CA PHE A 39 -9.16 5.37 2.79
C PHE A 39 -9.59 6.57 1.93
N LEU A 40 -10.81 7.01 2.15
CA LEU A 40 -11.36 8.22 1.56
C LEU A 40 -11.92 9.12 2.65
N GLY A 41 -11.62 10.41 2.60
CA GLY A 41 -12.03 11.37 3.61
C GLY A 41 -11.43 11.11 5.00
N GLY A 42 -10.16 10.73 5.01
CA GLY A 42 -9.35 10.52 6.21
C GLY A 42 -9.44 9.10 6.77
N ASP A 43 -10.59 8.73 7.32
CA ASP A 43 -10.76 7.54 8.17
C ASP A 43 -11.69 6.47 7.59
N LYS A 44 -12.24 6.68 6.40
CA LYS A 44 -13.30 5.84 5.84
C LYS A 44 -12.68 4.80 4.91
N LEU A 45 -12.62 3.56 5.39
CA LEU A 45 -12.14 2.44 4.60
C LEU A 45 -13.10 2.17 3.43
N VAL A 46 -12.63 2.36 2.20
CA VAL A 46 -13.45 2.17 0.98
C VAL A 46 -12.99 1.00 0.13
N SER A 47 -11.74 0.56 0.27
CA SER A 47 -11.19 -0.58 -0.46
C SER A 47 -10.08 -1.25 0.34
N TRP A 48 -10.03 -2.57 0.28
CA TRP A 48 -8.98 -3.38 0.89
C TRP A 48 -8.67 -4.60 0.02
N SER A 49 -7.49 -5.18 0.20
CA SER A 49 -7.10 -6.41 -0.48
C SER A 49 -6.14 -7.24 0.38
N SER A 50 -6.26 -8.57 0.26
CA SER A 50 -5.31 -9.56 0.75
C SER A 50 -5.09 -10.58 -0.37
N LYS A 51 -3.90 -10.59 -0.97
CA LYS A 51 -3.63 -11.41 -2.16
C LYS A 51 -2.24 -12.03 -2.11
N LYS A 52 -2.17 -13.35 -2.30
CA LYS A 52 -0.90 -14.06 -2.52
C LYS A 52 -0.20 -13.53 -3.78
N GLN A 53 1.07 -13.18 -3.67
CA GLN A 53 1.88 -12.70 -4.80
C GLN A 53 2.11 -13.81 -5.81
N ASP A 54 2.00 -13.48 -7.10
CA ASP A 54 2.21 -14.46 -8.17
C ASP A 54 3.67 -14.93 -8.26
N CYS A 55 4.61 -14.03 -7.97
CA CYS A 55 6.04 -14.30 -7.97
C CYS A 55 6.58 -14.54 -6.56
N THR A 56 7.57 -15.43 -6.45
CA THR A 56 8.31 -15.63 -5.22
C THR A 56 9.36 -14.53 -5.08
N SER A 57 9.27 -13.77 -3.99
CA SER A 57 10.25 -12.74 -3.65
C SER A 57 11.40 -13.39 -2.87
N MET A 58 12.64 -13.00 -3.16
CA MET A 58 13.84 -13.50 -2.45
C MET A 58 14.25 -12.61 -1.27
N SER A 59 13.55 -11.49 -1.07
CA SER A 59 13.79 -10.57 0.04
C SER A 59 12.50 -9.89 0.47
N PHE A 60 12.47 -9.46 1.73
CA PHE A 60 11.39 -8.66 2.30
C PHE A 60 11.16 -7.37 1.50
N ALA A 61 12.23 -6.62 1.22
CA ALA A 61 12.15 -5.37 0.45
C ALA A 61 11.51 -5.56 -0.94
N LYS A 62 11.78 -6.69 -1.61
CA LYS A 62 11.15 -7.01 -2.89
C LYS A 62 9.67 -7.34 -2.72
N ALA A 63 9.30 -8.14 -1.72
CA ALA A 63 7.90 -8.46 -1.45
C ALA A 63 7.08 -7.20 -1.13
N GLU A 64 7.65 -6.30 -0.33
CA GLU A 64 7.07 -5.00 -0.01
C GLU A 64 6.89 -4.13 -1.25
N TYR A 65 7.92 -4.06 -2.09
CA TYR A 65 7.86 -3.30 -3.34
C TYR A 65 6.79 -3.84 -4.30
N VAL A 66 6.62 -5.17 -4.35
CA VAL A 66 5.55 -5.81 -5.10
C VAL A 66 4.17 -5.42 -4.55
N SER A 67 3.99 -5.47 -3.23
CA SER A 67 2.73 -5.05 -2.60
C SER A 67 2.42 -3.58 -2.89
N LEU A 68 3.43 -2.72 -2.74
CA LEU A 68 3.32 -1.29 -3.01
C LEU A 68 2.91 -1.02 -4.47
N SER A 69 3.41 -1.80 -5.43
CA SER A 69 3.04 -1.65 -6.84
C SER A 69 1.56 -1.96 -7.10
N VAL A 70 1.02 -2.99 -6.43
CA VAL A 70 -0.39 -3.39 -6.55
C VAL A 70 -1.28 -2.35 -5.88
N CYS A 71 -0.90 -1.91 -4.68
CA CYS A 71 -1.62 -0.85 -3.96
C CYS A 71 -1.62 0.48 -4.75
N CYS A 72 -0.48 0.84 -5.37
CA CYS A 72 -0.37 2.02 -6.21
C CYS A 72 -1.27 1.94 -7.44
N ALA A 73 -1.36 0.78 -8.11
CA ALA A 73 -2.28 0.59 -9.22
C ALA A 73 -3.76 0.79 -8.80
N GLN A 74 -4.14 0.26 -7.63
CA GLN A 74 -5.48 0.46 -7.08
C GLN A 74 -5.77 1.94 -6.77
N VAL A 75 -4.81 2.64 -6.17
CA VAL A 75 -4.90 4.08 -5.89
C VAL A 75 -5.06 4.90 -7.17
N LEU A 76 -4.29 4.59 -8.22
CA LEU A 76 -4.43 5.28 -9.51
C LEU A 76 -5.80 5.03 -10.14
N TRP A 77 -6.30 3.80 -10.09
CA TRP A 77 -7.63 3.47 -10.59
C TRP A 77 -8.71 4.28 -9.86
N MET A 78 -8.64 4.35 -8.52
CA MET A 78 -9.54 5.18 -7.72
C MET A 78 -9.42 6.67 -8.06
N ARG A 79 -8.20 7.20 -8.17
CA ARG A 79 -7.97 8.60 -8.57
C ARG A 79 -8.64 8.93 -9.90
N THR A 80 -8.45 8.08 -10.91
CA THR A 80 -9.07 8.26 -12.23
C THR A 80 -10.58 8.26 -12.12
N HIS A 81 -11.15 7.28 -11.42
CA HIS A 81 -12.60 7.19 -11.27
C HIS A 81 -13.19 8.39 -10.50
N LEU A 82 -12.52 8.84 -9.45
CA LEU A 82 -12.94 10.02 -8.67
C LEU A 82 -12.79 11.33 -9.45
N THR A 83 -11.81 11.40 -10.36
CA THR A 83 -11.64 12.54 -11.28
C THR A 83 -12.85 12.67 -12.21
N ASP A 84 -13.42 11.55 -12.68
CA ASP A 84 -14.65 11.57 -13.51
C ASP A 84 -15.86 12.15 -12.74
N TYR A 85 -15.87 12.03 -11.41
CA TYR A 85 -16.88 12.66 -10.54
C TYR A 85 -16.53 14.11 -10.13
N GLY A 86 -15.44 14.68 -10.66
CA GLY A 86 -15.01 16.06 -10.35
C GLY A 86 -14.13 16.21 -9.12
N PHE A 87 -13.66 15.11 -8.52
CA PHE A 87 -12.71 15.16 -7.41
C PHE A 87 -11.27 15.05 -7.91
N HIS A 88 -10.49 16.12 -7.71
CA HIS A 88 -9.10 16.18 -8.11
C HIS A 88 -8.17 16.02 -6.90
N PHE A 89 -7.16 15.18 -7.07
CA PHE A 89 -6.14 14.91 -6.06
C PHE A 89 -4.78 15.25 -6.67
N ASP A 90 -4.04 16.16 -6.04
CA ASP A 90 -2.70 16.51 -6.51
C ASP A 90 -1.74 15.34 -6.28
N LYS A 91 -1.46 15.07 -4.99
CA LYS A 91 -0.61 13.99 -4.52
C LYS A 91 -1.40 13.05 -3.63
N ILE A 92 -1.17 11.75 -3.79
CA ILE A 92 -1.82 10.73 -2.96
C ILE A 92 -0.79 10.11 -2.02
N PRO A 93 -0.94 10.29 -0.69
CA PRO A 93 -0.11 9.65 0.32
C PRO A 93 -0.29 8.13 0.33
N MET A 94 0.82 7.41 0.25
CA MET A 94 0.88 5.96 0.42
C MET A 94 1.88 5.59 1.51
N TYR A 95 1.44 4.80 2.48
CA TYR A 95 2.21 4.41 3.64
C TYR A 95 2.69 2.95 3.52
N CYS A 96 3.98 2.71 3.77
CA CYS A 96 4.53 1.36 3.96
C CYS A 96 5.62 1.36 5.04
N ASP A 97 5.91 0.20 5.62
CA ASP A 97 6.90 0.07 6.71
C ASP A 97 8.29 -0.34 6.21
N SER A 98 8.50 -0.31 4.89
CA SER A 98 9.76 -0.69 4.26
C SER A 98 10.53 0.53 3.76
N LYS A 99 11.45 1.03 4.60
CA LYS A 99 12.40 2.08 4.19
C LYS A 99 13.19 1.70 2.95
N ALA A 100 13.50 0.41 2.79
CA ALA A 100 14.18 -0.11 1.62
C ALA A 100 13.31 0.04 0.35
N ALA A 101 12.02 -0.31 0.41
CA ALA A 101 11.11 -0.14 -0.73
C ALA A 101 10.93 1.33 -1.12
N ILE A 102 10.83 2.23 -0.12
CA ILE A 102 10.74 3.68 -0.35
C ILE A 102 12.03 4.18 -1.01
N ALA A 103 13.20 3.81 -0.48
CA ALA A 103 14.48 4.21 -1.04
C ALA A 103 14.65 3.73 -2.49
N ILE A 104 14.21 2.50 -2.80
CA ILE A 104 14.22 1.96 -4.17
C ILE A 104 13.37 2.83 -5.11
N SER A 105 12.20 3.28 -4.67
CA SER A 105 11.32 4.16 -5.48
C SER A 105 11.91 5.55 -5.75
N CYS A 106 12.70 6.08 -4.81
CA CYS A 106 13.26 7.43 -4.90
C CYS A 106 14.66 7.48 -5.54
N ASN A 107 15.39 6.36 -5.59
CA ASN A 107 16.79 6.36 -6.05
C ASN A 107 16.88 6.42 -7.60
N PRO A 108 17.62 7.39 -8.18
CA PRO A 108 17.85 7.45 -9.62
C PRO A 108 18.69 6.28 -10.15
N VAL A 109 19.57 5.68 -9.33
CA VAL A 109 20.50 4.63 -9.74
C VAL A 109 19.82 3.26 -9.79
N GLN A 110 19.77 2.65 -10.98
CA GLN A 110 19.28 1.30 -11.19
C GLN A 110 20.33 0.31 -10.69
N HIS A 111 20.02 -0.46 -9.64
CA HIS A 111 20.86 -1.59 -9.24
C HIS A 111 20.51 -2.80 -10.09
N SER A 112 21.53 -3.48 -10.64
CA SER A 112 21.39 -4.75 -11.39
C SER A 112 20.64 -5.87 -10.65
N ARG A 113 20.38 -5.70 -9.34
CA ARG A 113 19.67 -6.64 -8.47
C ARG A 113 18.14 -6.54 -8.51
N THR A 114 17.54 -5.54 -9.18
CA THR A 114 16.07 -5.36 -9.26
C THR A 114 15.42 -5.76 -10.59
N ASN A 115 16.18 -6.35 -11.53
CA ASN A 115 15.71 -6.66 -12.89
C ASN A 115 14.45 -7.54 -12.96
N HIS A 116 14.19 -8.38 -11.94
CA HIS A 116 13.01 -9.25 -11.89
C HIS A 116 11.71 -8.55 -11.42
N ILE A 117 11.78 -7.26 -11.08
CA ILE A 117 10.63 -6.39 -10.78
C ILE A 117 10.67 -5.11 -11.63
N ASP A 118 11.41 -5.11 -12.74
CA ASP A 118 11.76 -3.89 -13.47
C ASP A 118 10.54 -3.08 -13.93
N VAL A 119 9.49 -3.75 -14.40
CA VAL A 119 8.21 -3.09 -14.76
C VAL A 119 7.59 -2.39 -13.55
N ARG A 120 7.53 -3.06 -12.39
CA ARG A 120 7.00 -2.49 -11.14
C ARG A 120 7.87 -1.35 -10.64
N TYR A 121 9.19 -1.49 -10.79
CA TYR A 121 10.18 -0.48 -10.43
C TYR A 121 9.94 0.81 -11.22
N HIS A 122 9.91 0.71 -12.55
CA HIS A 122 9.65 1.85 -13.41
C HIS A 122 8.26 2.46 -13.16
N PHE A 123 7.24 1.62 -12.95
CA PHE A 123 5.89 2.07 -12.66
C PHE A 123 5.82 2.98 -11.43
N ILE A 124 6.26 2.52 -10.25
CA ILE A 124 6.17 3.34 -9.02
C ILE A 124 7.05 4.57 -9.14
N LYS A 125 8.29 4.41 -9.62
CA LYS A 125 9.25 5.51 -9.79
C LYS A 125 8.69 6.63 -10.69
N GLU A 126 8.02 6.28 -11.78
CA GLU A 126 7.37 7.26 -12.65
C GLU A 126 6.27 8.04 -11.91
N LYS A 127 5.43 7.36 -11.11
CA LYS A 127 4.34 8.02 -10.38
C LYS A 127 4.85 8.93 -9.26
N VAL A 128 5.91 8.51 -8.56
CA VAL A 128 6.59 9.34 -7.57
C VAL A 128 7.25 10.55 -8.24
N LYS A 129 7.98 10.34 -9.35
CA LYS A 129 8.65 11.44 -10.08
C LYS A 129 7.66 12.47 -10.64
N LYS A 130 6.48 12.02 -11.10
CA LYS A 130 5.40 12.89 -11.57
C LYS A 130 4.66 13.59 -10.42
N GLY A 131 4.97 13.27 -9.16
CA GLY A 131 4.28 13.81 -7.99
C GLY A 131 2.85 13.30 -7.84
N ILE A 132 2.46 12.22 -8.54
CA ILE A 132 1.10 11.65 -8.46
C ILE A 132 0.90 10.91 -7.13
N VAL A 133 1.95 10.22 -6.68
CA VAL A 133 1.99 9.46 -5.42
C VAL A 133 3.15 9.94 -4.58
N GLU A 134 2.94 10.02 -3.28
CA GLU A 134 3.97 10.32 -2.29
C GLU A 134 4.10 9.16 -1.30
N LEU A 135 5.31 8.66 -1.11
CA LEU A 135 5.58 7.50 -0.26
C LEU A 135 6.03 7.93 1.12
N PHE A 136 5.36 7.44 2.15
CA PHE A 136 5.67 7.71 3.55
C PHE A 136 6.02 6.43 4.29
N PHE A 137 7.05 6.52 5.14
CA PHE A 137 7.35 5.46 6.07
C PHE A 137 6.36 5.50 7.24
N VAL A 138 5.70 4.38 7.50
CA VAL A 138 4.93 4.16 8.73
C VAL A 138 5.66 3.14 9.59
N ARG A 139 5.70 3.34 10.91
CA ARG A 139 6.26 2.31 11.80
C ARG A 139 5.36 1.08 11.74
N THR A 140 5.94 -0.11 11.80
CA THR A 140 5.17 -1.37 11.79
C THR A 140 4.05 -1.35 12.83
N GLU A 141 4.24 -0.73 14.01
CA GLU A 141 3.20 -0.60 15.04
C GLU A 141 1.94 0.19 14.58
N TYR A 142 2.02 1.03 13.55
CA TYR A 142 0.87 1.75 12.96
C TYR A 142 0.53 1.28 11.54
N GLN A 143 1.12 0.18 11.07
CA GLN A 143 0.87 -0.37 9.74
C GLN A 143 -0.50 -1.04 9.70
N LEU A 144 -1.51 -0.35 9.19
CA LEU A 144 -2.87 -0.88 9.10
C LEU A 144 -2.95 -2.07 8.14
N ALA A 145 -2.13 -2.10 7.09
CA ALA A 145 -2.14 -3.18 6.10
C ALA A 145 -1.73 -4.55 6.67
N ASP A 146 -1.12 -4.59 7.87
CA ASP A 146 -0.84 -5.81 8.63
C ASP A 146 -2.10 -6.67 8.83
N LEU A 147 -3.27 -6.02 8.97
CA LEU A 147 -4.57 -6.69 9.15
C LEU A 147 -4.91 -7.62 7.98
N PHE A 148 -4.33 -7.39 6.80
CA PHE A 148 -4.60 -8.13 5.57
C PHE A 148 -3.43 -9.00 5.11
N THR A 149 -2.30 -9.00 5.81
CA THR A 149 -1.12 -9.79 5.46
C THR A 149 -0.79 -10.84 6.50
N LYS A 150 -1.02 -10.56 7.78
CA LYS A 150 -0.50 -11.33 8.91
C LYS A 150 -1.63 -11.85 9.80
N ALA A 151 -1.45 -13.04 10.36
CA ALA A 151 -2.30 -13.53 11.44
C ALA A 151 -1.88 -12.84 12.76
N LEU A 152 -2.58 -11.76 13.12
CA LEU A 152 -2.23 -10.94 14.29
C LEU A 152 -2.80 -11.52 15.59
N LEU A 153 -2.06 -11.37 16.69
CA LEU A 153 -2.57 -11.62 18.03
C LEU A 153 -3.75 -10.69 18.34
N VAL A 154 -4.67 -11.14 19.20
CA VAL A 154 -5.92 -10.42 19.51
C VAL A 154 -5.66 -8.98 19.99
N GLU A 155 -4.65 -8.77 20.83
CA GLU A 155 -4.28 -7.44 21.32
C GLU A 155 -3.84 -6.52 20.19
N ARG A 156 -3.01 -7.05 19.28
CA ARG A 156 -2.52 -6.33 18.11
C ARG A 156 -3.64 -5.99 17.12
N PHE A 157 -4.53 -6.94 16.86
CA PHE A 157 -5.71 -6.73 16.04
C PHE A 157 -6.60 -5.63 16.63
N LYS A 158 -6.90 -5.70 17.94
CA LYS A 158 -7.71 -4.69 18.63
C LYS A 158 -7.06 -3.30 18.64
N TYR A 159 -5.73 -3.23 18.65
CA TYR A 159 -5.02 -1.97 18.57
C TYR A 159 -5.17 -1.29 17.19
N LEU A 160 -5.06 -2.06 16.11
CA LEU A 160 -5.11 -1.52 14.73
C LEU A 160 -6.53 -1.22 14.22
N VAL A 161 -7.56 -1.86 14.80
CA VAL A 161 -8.98 -1.66 14.40
C VAL A 161 -9.63 -0.48 15.14
N ARG A 162 -8.98 0.06 16.19
CA ARG A 162 -9.46 1.19 16.98
C ARG A 162 -9.10 2.53 16.35
#